data_AF-A0AAW7Z735-F1
#
_entry.id   AF-A0AAW7Z735-F1
#
_cell.length_a   1.000
_cell.length_b   1.000
_cell.length_c   1.000
_cell.angle_alpha   90.00
_cell.angle_beta   90.00
_cell.angle_gamma   90.00
#
_symmetry.space_group_name_H-M   'P 1'
#
loop_
_entity.id
_entity.type
_entity.pdbx_description
1 polymer ?
#
loop_
_entity_poly.entity_id
_entity_poly.type
_entity_poly.pdbx_seq_one_letter_code
_entity_poly.pdbx_strand_id
1 'polypeptide(L)'
;MKIDLATPAMLFPAISLLLLAYTNRFLTLATLIRNFSKEERDDNTLAQIKNLRLRIQLIKRMQIAGVGSFFLCVVSMLAIYLTYQQVGNWIFALSLVSLLYSLWMSVKEILISVEALDFHLDGMKEQHDSSKLK
;
A
#
# COMPACT_ATOMS: atom_id res chain seq x y z
N MET A 1 14.91 -7.83 -28.15
CA MET A 1 15.35 -8.32 -26.83
C MET A 1 14.53 -9.57 -26.48
N LYS A 2 15.17 -10.73 -26.28
CA LYS A 2 14.48 -11.95 -25.82
C LYS A 2 14.45 -11.90 -24.29
N ILE A 3 13.25 -11.82 -23.71
CA ILE A 3 13.06 -11.95 -22.27
C ILE A 3 12.88 -13.44 -22.00
N ASP A 4 13.78 -14.00 -21.18
CA ASP A 4 13.71 -15.39 -20.77
C ASP A 4 12.69 -15.56 -19.63
N LEU A 5 12.11 -16.75 -19.50
CA LEU A 5 11.12 -17.06 -18.44
C LEU A 5 11.68 -16.83 -17.03
N ALA A 6 13.00 -16.89 -16.87
CA ALA A 6 13.70 -16.61 -15.62
C ALA A 6 13.51 -15.15 -15.14
N THR A 7 13.38 -14.18 -16.05
CA THR A 7 13.32 -12.75 -15.68
C THR A 7 12.03 -12.40 -14.93
N PRO A 8 10.83 -12.76 -15.41
CA PRO A 8 9.61 -12.58 -14.63
C PRO A 8 9.55 -13.48 -13.40
N ALA A 9 10.14 -14.69 -13.45
CA ALA A 9 10.10 -15.65 -12.36
C ALA A 9 10.81 -15.15 -11.08
N MET A 10 11.89 -14.38 -11.23
CA MET A 10 12.59 -13.77 -10.09
C MET A 10 11.75 -12.73 -9.33
N LEU A 11 10.66 -12.22 -9.92
CA LEU A 11 9.78 -11.25 -9.28
C LEU A 11 8.74 -11.90 -8.34
N PHE A 12 8.46 -13.21 -8.49
CA PHE A 12 7.44 -13.91 -7.68
C PHE A 12 7.66 -13.77 -6.17
N PRO A 13 8.87 -14.02 -5.62
CA PRO A 13 9.08 -13.91 -4.18
C PRO A 13 8.94 -12.46 -3.70
N ALA A 14 9.49 -11.51 -4.44
CA ALA A 14 9.45 -10.08 -4.10
C ALA A 14 8.02 -9.54 -4.08
N ILE A 15 7.21 -9.87 -5.09
CA ILE A 15 5.80 -9.46 -5.15
C ILE A 15 4.98 -10.12 -4.04
N SER A 16 5.25 -11.39 -3.72
CA SER A 16 4.56 -12.09 -2.62
C SER A 16 4.83 -11.43 -1.26
N LEU A 17 6.09 -11.08 -0.98
CA LEU A 17 6.46 -10.35 0.24
C LEU A 17 5.81 -8.96 0.29
N LEU A 18 5.76 -8.26 -0.84
CA LEU A 18 5.11 -6.95 -0.95
C LEU A 18 3.61 -7.03 -0.61
N LEU A 19 2.89 -8.01 -1.15
CA LEU A 19 1.46 -8.22 -0.88
C LEU A 19 1.20 -8.57 0.58
N LEU A 20 2.07 -9.39 1.19
CA LEU A 20 2.00 -9.70 2.62
C LEU A 20 2.18 -8.44 3.47
N ALA A 21 3.20 -7.62 3.17
CA ALA A 21 3.43 -6.36 3.86
C ALA A 21 2.22 -5.41 3.76
N TYR A 22 1.63 -5.31 2.57
CA TYR A 22 0.44 -4.48 2.35
C TYR A 22 -0.78 -4.98 3.15
N THR A 23 -0.95 -6.30 3.22
CA THR A 23 -2.04 -6.94 3.97
C THR A 23 -1.87 -6.70 5.47
N ASN A 24 -0.65 -6.84 5.98
CA ASN A 24 -0.35 -6.56 7.38
C ASN A 24 -0.67 -5.10 7.73
N ARG A 25 -0.25 -4.15 6.88
CA ARG A 25 -0.56 -2.72 7.07
C ARG A 25 -2.06 -2.45 7.06
N PHE A 26 -2.80 -3.05 6.13
CA PHE A 26 -4.26 -2.96 6.09
C PHE A 26 -4.91 -3.45 7.39
N LEU A 27 -4.53 -4.64 7.86
CA LEU A 27 -5.09 -5.26 9.05
C LEU A 27 -4.79 -4.46 10.31
N THR A 28 -3.56 -3.93 10.45
CA THR A 28 -3.19 -3.04 11.55
C THR A 28 -4.09 -1.79 11.57
N LEU A 29 -4.25 -1.10 10.43
CA LEU A 29 -5.09 0.10 10.36
C LEU A 29 -6.56 -0.20 10.63
N ALA A 30 -7.09 -1.29 10.09
CA ALA A 30 -8.46 -1.73 10.32
C ALA A 30 -8.70 -2.04 11.82
N THR A 31 -7.71 -2.61 12.50
CA THR A 31 -7.76 -2.90 13.93
C THR A 31 -7.75 -1.61 14.75
N LEU A 32 -6.88 -0.64 14.41
CA LEU A 32 -6.86 0.67 15.05
C LEU A 32 -8.22 1.39 14.94
N ILE A 33 -8.83 1.42 13.75
CA ILE A 33 -10.16 2.03 13.56
C ILE A 33 -11.21 1.35 14.45
N ARG A 34 -11.18 0.01 14.56
CA ARG A 34 -12.12 -0.74 15.42
C ARG A 34 -11.92 -0.41 16.90
N ASN A 35 -10.68 -0.21 17.34
CA ASN A 35 -10.38 0.16 18.71
C ASN A 35 -10.87 1.58 19.02
N PHE A 36 -10.53 2.57 18.17
CA PHE A 36 -11.02 3.95 18.31
C PHE A 36 -12.55 4.04 18.27
N SER A 37 -13.23 3.15 17.53
CA SER A 37 -14.70 3.14 17.48
C SER A 37 -15.38 2.68 18.78
N LYS A 38 -14.64 2.09 19.72
CA LYS A 38 -15.15 1.63 21.02
C LYS A 38 -14.96 2.66 22.15
N GLU A 39 -14.10 3.66 21.95
CA GLU A 39 -13.83 4.74 22.91
C GLU A 39 -14.84 5.90 22.75
N GLU A 40 -14.98 6.74 23.78
CA GLU A 40 -15.87 7.92 23.74
C GLU A 40 -15.51 8.84 22.56
N ARG A 41 -16.55 9.32 21.86
CA ARG A 41 -16.41 10.08 20.61
C ARG A 41 -16.13 11.56 20.89
N ASP A 42 -14.87 11.87 21.18
CA ASP A 42 -14.37 13.24 21.07
C ASP A 42 -14.02 13.59 19.61
N ASP A 43 -13.98 14.88 19.29
CA ASP A 43 -13.70 15.39 17.94
C ASP A 43 -12.32 14.95 17.42
N ASN A 44 -11.35 14.78 18.32
CA ASN A 44 -10.02 14.26 18.00
C ASN A 44 -10.04 12.81 17.51
N THR A 45 -10.88 11.95 18.13
CA THR A 45 -11.04 10.54 17.74
C THR A 45 -11.66 10.42 16.35
N LEU A 46 -12.64 11.29 16.03
CA LEU A 46 -13.25 11.34 14.71
C LEU A 46 -12.25 11.76 13.62
N ALA A 47 -11.40 12.74 13.90
CA ALA A 47 -10.34 13.17 12.98
C ALA A 47 -9.34 12.04 12.69
N GLN A 48 -8.92 11.29 13.72
CA GLN A 48 -8.03 10.13 13.55
C GLN A 48 -8.66 9.03 12.71
N ILE A 49 -9.92 8.66 12.98
CA ILE A 49 -10.63 7.65 12.19
C ILE A 49 -10.70 8.06 10.72
N LYS A 50 -10.94 9.35 10.43
CA LYS A 50 -10.97 9.87 9.05
C LYS A 50 -9.60 9.72 8.37
N ASN A 51 -8.51 10.04 9.06
CA ASN A 51 -7.15 9.87 8.54
C ASN A 51 -6.82 8.38 8.27
N LEU A 52 -7.12 7.49 9.23
CA LEU A 52 -6.92 6.04 9.07
C LEU A 52 -7.73 5.48 7.89
N ARG A 53 -8.96 5.95 7.67
CA ARG A 53 -9.77 5.56 6.51
C ARG A 53 -9.14 6.00 5.18
N LEU A 54 -8.60 7.21 5.10
CA LEU A 54 -7.90 7.69 3.91
C LEU A 54 -6.70 6.79 3.59
N ARG A 55 -5.91 6.44 4.60
CA ARG A 55 -4.77 5.55 4.47
C ARG A 55 -5.18 4.15 4.01
N ILE A 56 -6.27 3.60 4.54
CA ILE A 56 -6.86 2.33 4.05
C ILE A 56 -7.21 2.40 2.56
N GLN A 57 -7.79 3.51 2.09
CA GLN A 57 -8.11 3.66 0.66
C GLN A 57 -6.85 3.68 -0.22
N LEU A 58 -5.76 4.31 0.25
CA LEU A 58 -4.47 4.28 -0.44
C LEU A 58 -3.89 2.85 -0.47
N ILE A 59 -3.93 2.15 0.66
CA ILE A 59 -3.48 0.75 0.78
C ILE A 59 -4.24 -0.18 -0.17
N LYS A 60 -5.57 0.00 -0.26
CA LYS A 60 -6.40 -0.75 -1.19
C LYS A 60 -6.00 -0.48 -2.64
N ARG A 61 -5.75 0.77 -3.02
CA ARG A 61 -5.36 1.15 -4.38
C ARG A 61 -3.99 0.59 -4.76
N MET A 62 -3.00 0.66 -3.87
CA MET A 62 -1.67 0.09 -4.13
C MET A 62 -1.74 -1.45 -4.26
N GLN A 63 -2.58 -2.13 -3.47
CA GLN A 63 -2.79 -3.58 -3.58
C GLN A 63 -3.44 -3.96 -4.91
N ILE A 64 -4.50 -3.27 -5.33
CA ILE A 64 -5.17 -3.56 -6.62
C ILE A 64 -4.19 -3.39 -7.78
N ALA A 65 -3.40 -2.30 -7.78
CA ALA A 65 -2.36 -2.09 -8.79
C ALA A 65 -1.27 -3.18 -8.75
N GLY A 66 -0.80 -3.54 -7.55
CA GLY A 66 0.24 -4.56 -7.36
C GLY A 66 -0.22 -5.96 -7.80
N VAL A 67 -1.43 -6.37 -7.41
CA VAL A 67 -2.07 -7.63 -7.84
C VAL A 67 -2.34 -7.59 -9.35
N GLY A 68 -2.80 -6.47 -9.88
CA GLY A 68 -3.01 -6.30 -11.32
C GLY A 68 -1.71 -6.43 -12.12
N SER A 69 -0.62 -5.82 -11.65
CA SER A 69 0.72 -6.03 -12.20
C SER A 69 1.13 -7.50 -12.15
N PHE A 70 0.93 -8.15 -11.01
CA PHE A 70 1.26 -9.56 -10.84
C PHE A 70 0.52 -10.46 -11.82
N PHE A 71 -0.78 -10.23 -11.98
CA PHE A 71 -1.61 -10.93 -12.94
C PHE A 71 -1.11 -10.74 -14.37
N LEU A 72 -0.82 -9.49 -14.78
CA LEU A 72 -0.23 -9.21 -16.10
C LEU A 72 1.12 -9.89 -16.29
N CYS A 73 1.95 -9.98 -15.24
CA CYS A 73 3.21 -10.70 -15.26
C CYS A 73 3.01 -12.21 -15.56
N VAL A 74 2.02 -12.84 -14.93
CA VAL A 74 1.66 -14.25 -15.20
C VAL A 74 1.16 -14.42 -16.63
N VAL A 75 0.32 -13.51 -17.12
CA VAL A 75 -0.15 -13.53 -18.52
C VAL A 75 1.02 -13.37 -19.50
N SER A 76 1.98 -12.50 -19.20
CA SER A 76 3.21 -12.37 -19.99
C SER A 76 3.99 -13.68 -20.03
N MET A 77 4.20 -14.32 -18.89
CA MET A 77 4.91 -15.62 -18.84
C MET A 77 4.19 -16.68 -19.67
N LEU A 78 2.86 -16.72 -19.61
CA LEU A 78 2.05 -17.63 -20.42
C LEU A 78 2.20 -17.33 -21.93
N ALA A 79 2.21 -16.07 -22.33
CA ALA A 79 2.42 -15.68 -23.72
C ALA A 79 3.82 -16.07 -24.24
N ILE A 80 4.87 -15.86 -23.43
CA ILE A 80 6.24 -16.28 -23.77
C ILE A 80 6.32 -17.80 -23.87
N TYR A 81 5.68 -18.53 -22.94
CA TYR A 81 5.60 -19.99 -22.96
C TYR A 81 4.93 -20.52 -24.24
N LEU A 82 3.87 -19.85 -24.71
CA LEU A 82 3.19 -20.16 -25.98
C LEU A 82 3.93 -19.62 -27.22
N THR A 83 5.20 -19.22 -27.10
CA THR A 83 6.07 -18.68 -28.16
C THR A 83 5.67 -17.31 -28.73
N TYR A 84 4.70 -16.62 -28.12
CA TYR A 84 4.30 -15.24 -28.48
C TYR A 84 5.20 -14.18 -27.84
N GLN A 85 6.49 -14.16 -28.20
CA GLN A 85 7.51 -13.32 -27.54
C GLN A 85 7.18 -11.81 -27.56
N GLN A 86 6.73 -11.28 -28.69
CA GLN A 86 6.46 -9.84 -28.80
C GLN A 86 5.31 -9.40 -27.88
N VAL A 87 4.22 -10.18 -27.87
CA VAL A 87 3.06 -9.91 -27.01
C VAL A 87 3.45 -10.01 -25.54
N GLY A 88 4.18 -11.07 -25.17
CA GLY A 88 4.69 -11.24 -23.81
C GLY A 88 5.53 -10.05 -23.35
N ASN A 89 6.49 -9.59 -24.18
CA ASN A 89 7.34 -8.45 -23.85
C ASN A 89 6.54 -7.16 -23.58
N TRP A 90 5.51 -6.86 -24.37
CA TRP A 90 4.66 -5.67 -24.15
C TRP A 90 3.83 -5.79 -22.88
N ILE A 91 3.25 -6.96 -22.61
CA ILE A 91 2.49 -7.21 -21.38
C ILE A 91 3.41 -7.13 -20.14
N PHE A 92 4.64 -7.62 -20.24
CA PHE A 92 5.64 -7.49 -19.19
C PHE A 92 6.02 -6.04 -18.91
N ALA A 93 6.24 -5.23 -19.96
CA ALA A 93 6.51 -3.82 -19.77
C ALA A 93 5.33 -3.11 -19.06
N LEU A 94 4.09 -3.44 -19.44
CA LEU A 94 2.89 -2.89 -18.81
C LEU A 94 2.76 -3.33 -17.33
N SER A 95 3.10 -4.58 -17.00
CA SER A 95 3.09 -5.03 -15.61
C SER A 95 4.08 -4.24 -14.76
N LEU A 96 5.32 -4.04 -15.24
CA LEU A 96 6.32 -3.26 -14.53
C LEU A 96 5.88 -1.80 -14.29
N VAL A 97 5.25 -1.15 -15.26
CA VAL A 97 4.71 0.21 -15.08
C VAL A 97 3.61 0.23 -14.02
N SER A 98 2.72 -0.76 -14.02
CA SER A 98 1.68 -0.91 -12.99
C SER A 98 2.28 -1.18 -11.60
N LEU A 99 3.36 -1.96 -11.52
CA LEU A 99 4.10 -2.20 -10.27
C LEU A 99 4.74 -0.91 -9.74
N LEU A 100 5.39 -0.13 -10.61
CA LEU A 100 5.96 1.17 -10.25
C LEU A 100 4.89 2.12 -9.71
N TYR A 101 3.70 2.13 -10.32
CA TYR A 101 2.57 2.91 -9.82
C TYR A 101 2.11 2.44 -8.43
N SER A 102 2.05 1.12 -8.19
CA SER A 102 1.75 0.55 -6.87
C SER A 102 2.77 1.00 -5.81
N LEU A 103 4.07 0.92 -6.13
CA LEU A 103 5.15 1.31 -5.23
C LEU A 103 5.14 2.82 -4.95
N TRP A 104 4.88 3.65 -5.96
CA TRP A 104 4.72 5.09 -5.78
C TRP A 104 3.59 5.42 -4.79
N MET A 105 2.45 4.74 -4.91
CA MET A 105 1.35 4.89 -3.96
C MET A 105 1.73 4.45 -2.54
N SER A 106 2.55 3.39 -2.40
CA SER A 106 3.08 2.97 -1.11
C SER A 106 3.93 4.06 -0.45
N VAL A 107 4.82 4.71 -1.23
CA VAL A 107 5.60 5.86 -0.74
C VAL A 107 4.69 6.99 -0.26
N LYS A 108 3.67 7.36 -1.06
CA LYS A 108 2.72 8.41 -0.66
C LYS A 108 1.98 8.08 0.63
N GLU A 109 1.58 6.82 0.83
CA GLU A 109 0.89 6.42 2.06
C GLU A 109 1.83 6.35 3.27
N ILE A 110 3.12 6.05 3.09
CA ILE A 110 4.13 6.22 4.15
C ILE A 110 4.24 7.69 4.57
N LEU A 111 4.34 8.62 3.63
CA LEU A 111 4.45 10.05 3.95
C LEU A 111 3.23 10.56 4.72
N ILE A 112 2.02 10.24 4.25
CA ILE A 112 0.76 10.60 4.93
C ILE A 112 0.67 9.95 6.31
N SER A 113 1.19 8.72 6.46
CA SER A 113 1.22 8.03 7.75
C SER A 113 2.10 8.74 8.78
N VAL A 114 3.25 9.25 8.36
CA VAL A 114 4.20 9.94 9.25
C VAL A 114 3.63 11.30 9.63
N GLU A 115 3.18 12.07 8.66
CA GLU A 115 2.57 13.40 8.89
C GLU A 115 1.35 13.33 9.82
N ALA A 116 0.48 12.32 9.65
CA ALA A 116 -0.67 12.11 10.53
C ALA A 116 -0.27 11.75 11.97
N LEU A 117 0.84 11.02 12.14
CA LEU A 117 1.33 10.63 13.45
C LEU A 117 1.97 11.82 14.17
N ASP A 118 2.79 12.60 13.46
CA ASP A 118 3.44 13.79 14.02
C ASP A 118 2.40 14.82 14.48
N PHE A 119 1.37 15.08 13.65
CA PHE A 119 0.27 15.97 14.03
C PHE A 119 -0.47 15.50 15.28
N HIS A 120 -0.70 14.18 15.43
CA HIS A 120 -1.35 13.63 16.61
C HIS A 120 -0.48 13.77 17.87
N LEU A 121 0.83 13.50 17.74
CA LEU A 121 1.79 13.60 18.85
C LEU A 121 1.95 15.05 19.33
N ASP A 122 2.00 16.02 18.41
CA ASP A 122 2.13 17.43 18.78
C ASP A 122 0.86 17.97 19.44
N GLY A 123 -0.33 17.58 18.97
CA GLY A 123 -1.59 17.91 19.66
C GLY A 123 -1.66 17.38 21.10
N MET A 124 -1.11 16.18 21.36
CA MET A 124 -1.03 15.63 22.71
C MET A 124 -0.06 16.41 23.62
N LYS A 125 1.07 16.88 23.08
CA LYS A 125 2.03 17.71 23.84
C LYS A 125 1.40 19.05 24.25
N GLU A 126 0.72 19.73 23.34
CA GLU A 126 0.07 21.02 23.61
C GLU A 126 -1.04 20.89 24.68
N GLN A 127 -1.83 19.82 24.64
CA GLN A 127 -2.83 19.54 25.68
C GLN A 127 -2.19 19.26 27.04
N HIS A 128 -1.09 18.51 27.07
CA HIS A 128 -0.39 18.18 28.30
C HIS A 128 0.30 19.39 28.93
N ASP A 129 0.89 20.29 28.14
CA ASP A 129 1.52 21.52 28.65
C ASP A 129 0.45 22.54 29.13
N SER A 130 -0.68 22.64 28.43
CA SER A 130 -1.82 23.47 28.87
C SER A 130 -2.46 22.97 30.17
N SER A 131 -2.41 21.66 30.42
CA SER A 131 -2.87 21.03 31.66
C SER A 131 -1.93 21.31 32.85
N LYS A 132 -0.64 21.57 32.62
CA LYS A 132 0.33 21.88 33.69
C LYS A 132 0.35 23.37 34.08
N LEU A 133 -0.19 24.24 33.23
CA LEU A 133 -0.23 25.69 33.46
C LEU A 133 -1.48 26.15 34.23
N LYS A 134 -2.43 25.25 34.50
CA LYS A 134 -3.63 25.46 35.34
C LYS A 134 -3.43 24.79 36.70
#